data_AF-A0A354BL30-F1
#
_entry.id   AF-A0A354BL30-F1
#
_cell.length_a   1.000
_cell.length_b   1.000
_cell.length_c   1.000
_cell.angle_alpha   90.00
_cell.angle_beta   90.00
_cell.angle_gamma   90.00
#
_symmetry.space_group_name_H-M   'P 1'
#
loop_
_entity.id
_entity.type
_entity.pdbx_description
1 polymer ?
#
loop_
_entity_poly.entity_id
_entity_poly.type
_entity_poly.pdbx_seq_one_letter_code
_entity_poly.pdbx_strand_id
1 'polypeptide(L)'
;MLLVIPPLTQLNTPYPSITYLTGFLQSRGIQVEQADLGIEMVLRLFSTDGLRSVFKELHNNTSVLPKEAVQMMQAEHRYLKLIGPVITFLQGRSPDLADRFMQPGVLPQGPRFRGRRTFPRSVSISDRAKQWATFFLEDLADLVQATITPHFGLSRYAEQIGRSASSFDQIATALTAPQSLIDEWVRDLFWSHFQRTRPTLVGLSIPFPGNLYGAFVIAQSIKEQYPDLPVVIGGGYVNTELRRVTDPRVFDYVDFITLDNGERPLLSLIEYLSGLRHRRALCRTMFREQDRVVYVDDSRLTDFSMDDIGCPTYQGLALDRYLTILD
;
A
#
# COMPACT_ATOMS: atom_id res chain seq x y z
N MET A 1 -1.35 -2.08 -19.68
CA MET A 1 -1.18 -2.77 -18.37
C MET A 1 -1.32 -1.77 -17.24
N LEU A 2 -1.56 -2.23 -16.01
CA LEU A 2 -1.66 -1.37 -14.81
C LEU A 2 -0.64 -1.83 -13.76
N LEU A 3 0.22 -0.93 -13.31
CA LEU A 3 1.12 -1.14 -12.18
C LEU A 3 0.55 -0.49 -10.93
N VAL A 4 0.51 -1.23 -9.84
CA VAL A 4 -0.10 -0.79 -8.59
C VAL A 4 0.89 -0.95 -7.44
N ILE A 5 1.05 0.10 -6.66
CA ILE A 5 1.55 0.00 -5.29
C ILE A 5 0.35 -0.28 -4.38
N PRO A 6 0.29 -1.46 -3.73
CA PRO A 6 -0.73 -1.76 -2.74
C PRO A 6 -0.60 -0.86 -1.51
N PRO A 7 -1.64 -0.80 -0.65
CA PRO A 7 -1.64 0.05 0.52
C PRO A 7 -0.49 -0.20 1.51
N LEU A 8 -0.24 0.78 2.40
CA LEU A 8 0.78 0.74 3.47
C LEU A 8 2.23 0.87 2.98
N THR A 9 2.44 1.72 1.97
CA THR A 9 3.74 2.27 1.56
C THR A 9 4.01 3.63 2.22
N GLN A 10 5.19 4.19 1.93
CA GLN A 10 5.59 5.52 2.38
C GLN A 10 4.57 6.60 1.95
N LEU A 11 4.29 7.55 2.84
CA LEU A 11 3.29 8.61 2.61
C LEU A 11 3.88 9.97 2.23
N ASN A 12 5.20 10.13 2.34
CA ASN A 12 5.87 11.40 2.08
C ASN A 12 6.15 11.66 0.60
N THR A 13 6.26 10.59 -0.19
CA THR A 13 6.60 10.64 -1.60
C THR A 13 6.15 9.33 -2.25
N PRO A 14 5.87 9.31 -3.57
CA PRO A 14 5.72 8.07 -4.30
C PRO A 14 6.92 7.15 -4.07
N TYR A 15 6.65 5.88 -3.79
CA TYR A 15 7.70 4.87 -3.74
C TYR A 15 8.22 4.62 -5.17
N PRO A 16 9.56 4.59 -5.39
CA PRO A 16 10.11 4.71 -6.74
C PRO A 16 9.85 3.51 -7.66
N SER A 17 9.52 2.32 -7.14
CA SER A 17 9.49 1.08 -7.94
C SER A 17 8.67 1.19 -9.22
N ILE A 18 7.38 1.53 -9.11
CA ILE A 18 6.49 1.58 -10.28
C ILE A 18 6.80 2.78 -11.18
N THR A 19 7.37 3.87 -10.65
CA THR A 19 7.72 5.06 -11.47
C THR A 19 8.86 4.77 -12.45
N TYR A 20 9.88 4.02 -12.01
CA TYR A 20 10.96 3.54 -12.88
C TYR A 20 10.46 2.51 -13.89
N LEU A 21 9.71 1.50 -13.42
CA LEU A 21 9.16 0.47 -14.31
C LEU A 21 8.23 1.06 -15.36
N THR A 22 7.39 2.04 -14.99
CA THR A 22 6.49 2.72 -15.91
C THR A 22 7.29 3.48 -16.97
N GLY A 23 8.29 4.27 -16.58
CA GLY A 23 9.14 5.00 -17.52
C GLY A 23 9.89 4.07 -18.48
N PHE A 24 10.47 2.99 -17.94
CA PHE A 24 11.15 1.97 -18.73
C PHE A 24 10.19 1.33 -19.76
N LEU A 25 9.03 0.83 -19.33
CA LEU A 25 8.08 0.16 -20.22
C LEU A 25 7.52 1.10 -21.29
N GLN A 26 7.23 2.36 -20.95
CA GLN A 26 6.80 3.37 -21.91
C GLN A 26 7.88 3.64 -22.96
N SER A 27 9.16 3.67 -22.58
CA SER A 27 10.27 3.80 -23.54
C SER A 27 10.37 2.62 -24.52
N ARG A 28 9.78 1.47 -24.16
CA ARG A 28 9.63 0.28 -25.03
C ARG A 28 8.32 0.24 -25.81
N GLY A 29 7.54 1.33 -25.80
CA GLY A 29 6.25 1.42 -26.50
C GLY A 29 5.12 0.63 -25.84
N ILE A 30 5.30 0.18 -24.59
CA ILE A 30 4.29 -0.54 -23.83
C ILE A 30 3.38 0.47 -23.12
N GLN A 31 2.08 0.38 -23.38
CA GLN A 31 1.10 1.19 -22.68
C GLN A 31 0.96 0.71 -21.23
N VAL A 32 1.38 1.55 -20.29
CA VAL A 32 1.32 1.29 -18.86
C VAL A 32 0.81 2.52 -18.12
N GLU A 33 -0.15 2.27 -17.25
CA GLU A 33 -0.66 3.21 -16.26
C GLU A 33 -0.20 2.78 -14.87
N GLN A 34 -0.15 3.71 -13.93
CA GLN A 34 0.32 3.46 -12.57
C GLN A 34 -0.61 4.07 -11.52
N ALA A 35 -0.71 3.39 -10.37
CA ALA A 35 -1.54 3.81 -9.25
C ALA A 35 -0.83 3.55 -7.91
N ASP A 36 -0.92 4.51 -6.99
CA ASP A 36 -0.47 4.36 -5.61
C ASP A 36 -1.68 4.29 -4.68
N LEU A 37 -2.12 3.06 -4.39
CA LEU A 37 -3.25 2.85 -3.49
C LEU A 37 -2.90 3.11 -2.03
N GLY A 38 -1.60 3.21 -1.70
CA GLY A 38 -1.14 3.62 -0.37
C GLY A 38 -1.63 5.00 0.00
N ILE A 39 -1.25 6.00 -0.79
CA ILE A 39 -1.68 7.38 -0.53
C ILE A 39 -3.20 7.55 -0.70
N GLU A 40 -3.82 6.89 -1.69
CA GLU A 40 -5.25 7.01 -1.93
C GLU A 40 -6.09 6.44 -0.79
N MET A 41 -5.74 5.26 -0.28
CA MET A 41 -6.43 4.63 0.85
C MET A 41 -6.25 5.46 2.12
N VAL A 42 -5.03 5.93 2.39
CA VAL A 42 -4.75 6.78 3.57
C VAL A 42 -5.55 8.07 3.53
N LEU A 43 -5.69 8.71 2.37
CA LEU A 43 -6.50 9.92 2.25
C LEU A 43 -8.00 9.65 2.29
N ARG A 44 -8.45 8.46 1.87
CA ARG A 44 -9.84 8.04 2.05
C ARG A 44 -10.14 7.86 3.54
N LEU A 45 -9.27 7.15 4.27
CA LEU A 45 -9.39 6.98 5.72
C LEU A 45 -9.35 8.31 6.46
N PHE A 46 -8.33 9.13 6.19
CA PHE A 46 -8.13 10.44 6.80
C PHE A 46 -8.91 11.54 6.09
N SER A 47 -10.20 11.27 5.91
CA SER A 47 -11.19 12.24 5.50
C SER A 47 -12.32 12.27 6.51
N THR A 48 -13.12 13.33 6.50
CA THR A 48 -14.30 13.40 7.36
C THR A 48 -15.24 12.22 7.11
N ASP A 49 -15.43 11.81 5.85
CA ASP A 49 -16.33 10.71 5.49
C ASP A 49 -15.73 9.33 5.79
N GLY A 50 -14.43 9.17 5.61
CA GLY A 50 -13.69 7.98 6.05
C GLY A 50 -13.82 7.77 7.55
N LEU A 51 -13.50 8.79 8.34
CA LEU A 51 -13.63 8.70 9.80
C LEU A 51 -15.08 8.50 10.26
N ARG A 52 -16.07 9.14 9.61
CA ARG A 52 -17.49 8.85 9.88
C ARG A 52 -17.83 7.39 9.68
N SER A 53 -17.30 6.77 8.64
CA SER A 53 -17.52 5.35 8.36
C SER A 53 -16.90 4.46 9.44
N VAL A 54 -15.67 4.78 9.86
CA VAL A 54 -15.00 4.09 10.98
C VAL A 54 -15.82 4.22 12.27
N PHE A 55 -16.20 5.44 12.67
CA PHE A 55 -16.98 5.63 13.89
C PHE A 55 -18.37 4.97 13.82
N LYS A 56 -19.01 4.98 12.65
CA LYS A 56 -20.27 4.25 12.44
C LYS A 56 -20.11 2.75 12.69
N GLU A 57 -19.01 2.15 12.21
CA GLU A 57 -18.72 0.74 12.45
C GLU A 57 -18.48 0.48 13.95
N LEU A 58 -17.76 1.36 14.64
CA LEU A 58 -17.55 1.26 16.09
C LEU A 58 -18.85 1.36 16.89
N HIS A 59 -19.75 2.28 16.53
CA HIS A 59 -21.06 2.41 17.21
C HIS A 59 -21.97 1.20 16.99
N ASN A 60 -21.81 0.51 15.85
CA ASN A 60 -22.55 -0.71 15.55
C ASN A 60 -21.89 -1.98 16.12
N ASN A 61 -20.66 -1.87 16.64
CA ASN A 61 -19.92 -2.99 17.17
C ASN A 61 -20.47 -3.39 18.54
N THR A 62 -20.96 -4.63 18.65
CA THR A 62 -21.52 -5.19 19.90
C THR A 62 -20.46 -5.82 20.80
N SER A 63 -19.20 -5.93 20.34
CA SER A 63 -18.08 -6.47 21.12
C SER A 63 -17.48 -5.43 22.06
N VAL A 64 -16.72 -5.90 23.06
CA VAL A 64 -16.00 -5.02 23.98
C VAL A 64 -14.88 -4.30 23.23
N LEU A 65 -14.99 -2.97 23.14
CA LEU A 65 -13.98 -2.12 22.52
C LEU A 65 -12.83 -1.82 23.49
N PRO A 66 -11.60 -1.61 22.98
CA PRO A 66 -10.48 -1.10 23.77
C PRO A 66 -10.82 0.22 24.45
N LYS A 67 -10.23 0.48 25.63
CA LYS A 67 -10.47 1.72 26.40
C LYS A 67 -10.19 2.97 25.58
N GLU A 68 -9.09 2.94 24.82
CA GLU A 68 -8.67 4.01 23.92
C GLU A 68 -9.73 4.29 22.85
N ALA A 69 -10.33 3.26 22.25
CA ALA A 69 -11.39 3.41 21.26
C ALA A 69 -12.62 4.09 21.85
N VAL A 70 -13.06 3.68 23.04
CA VAL A 70 -14.18 4.31 23.76
C VAL A 70 -13.91 5.78 24.04
N GLN A 71 -12.68 6.13 24.44
CA GLN A 71 -12.29 7.52 24.67
C GLN A 71 -12.29 8.35 23.38
N MET A 72 -11.82 7.77 22.27
CA MET A 72 -11.83 8.45 20.96
C MET A 72 -13.25 8.68 20.46
N MET A 73 -14.18 7.73 20.67
CA MET A 73 -15.59 7.88 20.34
C MET A 73 -16.25 9.04 21.11
N GLN A 74 -15.92 9.24 22.38
CA GLN A 74 -16.40 10.41 23.15
C GLN A 74 -15.93 11.75 22.56
N ALA A 75 -14.82 11.74 21.83
CA ALA A 75 -14.25 12.90 21.15
C ALA A 75 -14.49 12.89 19.62
N GLU A 76 -15.37 12.03 19.09
CA GLU A 76 -15.60 11.82 17.66
C GLU A 76 -15.76 13.15 16.90
N HIS A 77 -16.64 14.04 17.38
CA HIS A 77 -16.90 15.32 16.73
C HIS A 77 -15.61 16.13 16.47
N ARG A 78 -14.63 16.00 17.37
CA ARG A 78 -13.36 16.73 17.30
C ARG A 78 -12.47 16.13 16.23
N TYR A 79 -12.37 14.80 16.17
CA TYR A 79 -11.65 14.11 15.10
C TYR A 79 -12.21 14.46 13.72
N LEU A 80 -13.54 14.37 13.56
CA LEU A 80 -14.22 14.73 12.31
C LEU A 80 -13.99 16.19 11.90
N LYS A 81 -13.95 17.12 12.87
CA LYS A 81 -13.71 18.55 12.62
C LYS A 81 -12.25 18.84 12.22
N LEU A 82 -11.29 18.05 12.72
CA LEU A 82 -9.87 18.38 12.60
C LEU A 82 -9.12 17.57 11.54
N ILE A 83 -9.64 16.42 11.10
CA ILE A 83 -8.95 15.57 10.13
C ILE A 83 -8.65 16.30 8.80
N GLY A 84 -9.61 17.05 8.25
CA GLY A 84 -9.41 17.83 7.02
C GLY A 84 -8.31 18.91 7.16
N PRO A 85 -8.39 19.80 8.17
CA PRO A 85 -7.32 20.75 8.46
C PRO A 85 -5.95 20.11 8.69
N VAL A 86 -5.89 18.97 9.40
CA VAL A 86 -4.65 18.24 9.65
C VAL A 86 -4.03 17.73 8.34
N ILE A 87 -4.82 17.09 7.47
CA ILE A 87 -4.34 16.61 6.17
C ILE A 87 -3.88 17.78 5.30
N THR A 88 -4.65 18.86 5.24
CA THR A 88 -4.30 20.05 4.44
C THR A 88 -2.98 20.68 4.91
N PHE A 89 -2.76 20.74 6.22
CA PHE A 89 -1.50 21.19 6.82
C PHE A 89 -0.33 20.26 6.49
N LEU A 90 -0.51 18.94 6.61
CA LEU A 90 0.53 17.95 6.31
C LEU A 90 0.88 17.90 4.81
N GLN A 91 -0.04 18.30 3.92
CA GLN A 91 0.22 18.52 2.50
C GLN A 91 0.92 19.86 2.20
N GLY A 92 1.21 20.67 3.23
CA GLY A 92 1.86 21.97 3.09
C GLY A 92 0.97 23.10 2.58
N ARG A 93 -0.36 22.88 2.49
CA ARG A 93 -1.31 23.84 1.90
C ARG A 93 -1.82 24.90 2.89
N SER A 94 -1.67 24.67 4.19
CA SER A 94 -2.12 25.60 5.25
C SER A 94 -1.09 25.76 6.38
N PRO A 95 0.11 26.29 6.09
CA PRO A 95 1.18 26.43 7.08
C PRO A 95 0.82 27.32 8.28
N ASP A 96 -0.17 28.20 8.12
CA ASP A 96 -0.75 29.06 9.17
C ASP A 96 -1.39 28.27 10.32
N LEU A 97 -1.76 27.00 10.10
CA LEU A 97 -2.32 26.14 11.14
C LEU A 97 -1.29 25.68 12.18
N ALA A 98 0.00 25.91 11.96
CA ALA A 98 1.07 25.44 12.86
C ALA A 98 0.90 25.96 14.29
N ASP A 99 0.71 27.28 14.47
CA ASP A 99 0.52 27.88 15.79
C ASP A 99 -0.74 27.35 16.48
N ARG A 100 -1.82 27.17 15.71
CA ARG A 100 -3.09 26.64 16.21
C ARG A 100 -2.94 25.21 16.70
N PHE A 101 -2.28 24.33 15.96
CA PHE A 101 -2.10 22.95 16.40
C PHE A 101 -1.23 22.83 17.63
N MET A 102 -0.31 23.76 17.86
CA MET A 102 0.50 23.81 19.09
C MET A 102 -0.25 24.30 20.33
N GLN A 103 -1.46 24.87 20.19
CA GLN A 103 -2.24 25.31 21.33
C GLN A 103 -2.77 24.13 22.15
N PRO A 104 -2.70 24.20 23.51
CA PRO A 104 -3.21 23.15 24.37
C PRO A 104 -4.68 22.81 24.10
N GLY A 105 -4.99 21.52 23.99
CA GLY A 105 -6.36 21.05 23.83
C GLY A 105 -6.98 21.33 22.45
N VAL A 106 -6.22 21.72 21.43
CA VAL A 106 -6.73 21.79 20.05
C VAL A 106 -6.86 20.39 19.45
N LEU A 107 -5.74 19.69 19.25
CA LEU A 107 -5.76 18.30 18.77
C LEU A 107 -6.19 17.36 19.89
N PRO A 108 -7.15 16.45 19.66
CA PRO A 108 -7.34 15.26 20.47
C PRO A 108 -6.01 14.50 20.61
N GLN A 109 -5.75 13.96 21.79
CA GLN A 109 -4.50 13.26 22.09
C GLN A 109 -4.79 11.89 22.70
N GLY A 110 -4.34 10.83 22.02
CA GLY A 110 -4.38 9.46 22.48
C GLY A 110 -3.00 8.97 22.98
N PRO A 111 -2.78 7.65 23.01
CA PRO A 111 -1.54 7.06 23.49
C PRO A 111 -0.26 7.57 22.81
N ARG A 112 -0.29 7.92 21.52
CA ARG A 112 0.91 8.37 20.77
C ARG A 112 1.52 9.66 21.30
N PHE A 113 0.73 10.46 22.03
CA PHE A 113 1.20 11.67 22.70
C PHE A 113 1.85 11.40 24.07
N ARG A 114 1.70 10.19 24.64
CA ARG A 114 2.27 9.84 25.96
C ARG A 114 3.79 9.71 25.85
N GLY A 115 4.51 10.27 26.83
CA GLY A 115 5.97 10.10 26.95
C GLY A 115 6.84 11.07 26.13
N ARG A 116 6.26 11.86 25.21
CA ARG A 116 7.05 12.84 24.44
C ARG A 116 7.07 14.19 25.16
N ARG A 117 8.21 14.50 25.80
CA ARG A 117 8.46 15.76 26.52
C ARG A 117 9.45 16.64 25.76
N THR A 118 9.08 17.92 25.63
CA THR A 118 9.87 19.07 25.18
C THR A 118 10.67 18.89 23.89
N PHE A 119 10.16 19.46 22.80
CA PHE A 119 11.00 19.71 21.63
C PHE A 119 12.17 20.63 21.99
N PRO A 120 13.38 20.38 21.45
CA PRO A 120 14.47 21.34 21.53
C PRO A 120 14.01 22.72 21.04
N ARG A 121 14.52 23.80 21.66
CA ARG A 121 14.20 25.18 21.22
C ARG A 121 14.58 25.46 19.77
N SER A 122 15.52 24.69 19.21
CA SER A 122 15.97 24.77 17.82
C SER A 122 14.95 24.24 16.80
N VAL A 123 13.97 23.43 17.21
CA VAL A 123 12.93 22.91 16.30
C VAL A 123 11.92 24.02 16.01
N SER A 124 11.55 24.21 14.74
CA SER A 124 10.59 25.25 14.35
C SER A 124 9.18 24.93 14.86
N ILE A 125 8.31 25.94 15.01
CA ILE A 125 6.89 25.71 15.35
C ILE A 125 6.22 24.80 14.30
N SER A 126 6.53 25.01 13.03
CA SER A 126 6.03 24.20 11.91
C SER A 126 6.36 22.71 12.11
N ASP A 127 7.60 22.36 12.41
CA ASP A 127 7.99 20.95 12.52
C ASP A 127 7.41 20.30 13.78
N ARG A 128 7.30 21.06 14.87
CA ARG A 128 6.57 20.59 16.06
C ARG A 128 5.11 20.30 15.77
N ALA A 129 4.45 21.19 15.03
CA ALA A 129 3.06 21.02 14.63
C ALA A 129 2.89 19.82 13.68
N LYS A 130 3.83 19.62 12.74
CA LYS A 130 3.84 18.42 11.87
C LYS A 130 3.95 17.15 12.69
N GLN A 131 4.83 17.12 13.69
CA GLN A 131 4.95 15.97 14.58
C GLN A 131 3.65 15.67 15.34
N TRP A 132 2.99 16.69 15.88
CA TRP A 132 1.71 16.51 16.58
C TRP A 132 0.59 16.07 15.64
N ALA A 133 0.56 16.61 14.42
CA ALA A 133 -0.33 16.17 13.37
C ALA A 133 -0.06 14.70 12.97
N THR A 134 1.20 14.27 12.92
CA THR A 134 1.56 12.87 12.72
C THR A 134 1.02 11.98 13.84
N PHE A 135 1.19 12.33 15.13
CA PHE A 135 0.61 11.53 16.22
C PHE A 135 -0.90 11.47 16.17
N PHE A 136 -1.56 12.55 15.77
CA PHE A 136 -3.00 12.55 15.58
C PHE A 136 -3.43 11.52 14.52
N LEU A 137 -2.69 11.40 13.41
CA LEU A 137 -2.93 10.35 12.40
C LEU A 137 -2.56 8.96 12.91
N GLU A 138 -1.47 8.81 13.67
CA GLU A 138 -1.06 7.53 14.24
C GLU A 138 -2.06 7.01 15.29
N ASP A 139 -2.65 7.86 16.13
CA ASP A 139 -3.70 7.45 17.07
C ASP A 139 -4.94 6.95 16.32
N LEU A 140 -5.34 7.62 15.23
CA LEU A 140 -6.42 7.16 14.36
C LEU A 140 -6.08 5.85 13.64
N ALA A 141 -4.82 5.67 13.27
CA ALA A 141 -4.36 4.44 12.66
C ALA A 141 -4.39 3.27 13.65
N ASP A 142 -3.94 3.50 14.89
CA ASP A 142 -4.01 2.51 15.98
C ASP A 142 -5.47 2.16 16.31
N LEU A 143 -6.39 3.14 16.25
CA LEU A 143 -7.82 2.88 16.40
C LEU A 143 -8.32 1.90 15.34
N VAL A 144 -8.05 2.16 14.06
CA VAL A 144 -8.44 1.29 12.95
C VAL A 144 -7.81 -0.10 13.10
N GLN A 145 -6.52 -0.16 13.44
CA GLN A 145 -5.81 -1.42 13.65
C GLN A 145 -6.45 -2.27 14.75
N ALA A 146 -6.80 -1.64 15.87
CA ALA A 146 -7.32 -2.32 17.05
C ALA A 146 -8.80 -2.72 16.94
N THR A 147 -9.55 -2.17 15.98
CA THR A 147 -11.02 -2.30 15.96
C THR A 147 -11.63 -2.72 14.62
N ILE A 148 -10.99 -2.39 13.50
CA ILE A 148 -11.52 -2.66 12.15
C ILE A 148 -10.74 -3.79 11.50
N THR A 149 -9.41 -3.67 11.42
CA THR A 149 -8.57 -4.72 10.83
C THR A 149 -7.16 -4.71 11.40
N PRO A 150 -6.63 -5.86 11.86
CA PRO A 150 -5.27 -5.94 12.38
C PRO A 150 -4.22 -5.68 11.28
N HIS A 151 -4.59 -5.80 10.00
CA HIS A 151 -3.69 -5.68 8.86
C HIS A 151 -3.38 -4.24 8.45
N PHE A 152 -3.94 -3.24 9.14
CA PHE A 152 -3.68 -1.82 8.87
C PHE A 152 -2.64 -1.25 9.85
N GLY A 153 -1.74 -0.39 9.36
CA GLY A 153 -0.84 0.39 10.22
C GLY A 153 0.05 1.38 9.45
N LEU A 154 0.21 2.60 9.96
CA LEU A 154 1.04 3.65 9.34
C LEU A 154 2.53 3.52 9.67
N SER A 155 2.85 2.92 10.82
CA SER A 155 4.21 2.82 11.34
C SER A 155 4.87 1.50 10.90
N ARG A 156 6.21 1.44 11.01
CA ARG A 156 7.00 0.20 10.92
C ARG A 156 6.50 -0.93 11.85
N TYR A 157 5.59 -0.65 12.79
CA TYR A 157 4.89 -1.69 13.55
C TYR A 157 4.07 -2.67 12.68
N ALA A 158 3.62 -2.26 11.48
CA ALA A 158 3.04 -3.21 10.52
C ALA A 158 4.08 -4.26 10.03
N GLU A 159 5.39 -4.00 10.17
CA GLU A 159 6.43 -5.00 9.89
C GLU A 159 6.36 -6.20 10.85
N GLN A 160 5.85 -6.04 12.08
CA GLN A 160 5.79 -7.16 13.04
C GLN A 160 4.80 -8.24 12.60
N ILE A 161 3.71 -7.87 11.93
CA ILE A 161 2.76 -8.84 11.34
C ILE A 161 3.41 -9.57 10.16
N GLY A 162 4.30 -8.89 9.43
CA GLY A 162 5.07 -9.47 8.33
C GLY A 162 6.25 -10.36 8.74
N ARG A 163 6.73 -10.25 9.99
CA ARG A 163 7.88 -11.03 10.50
C ARG A 163 7.52 -12.45 10.92
N SER A 164 6.23 -12.78 11.02
CA SER A 164 5.74 -14.12 11.39
C SER A 164 5.17 -14.91 10.20
N ALA A 165 5.53 -14.56 8.96
CA ALA A 165 5.18 -15.33 7.77
C ALA A 165 6.05 -16.60 7.64
N SER A 166 5.93 -17.53 8.59
CA SER A 166 6.51 -18.87 8.44
C SER A 166 5.65 -19.81 7.60
N SER A 167 4.44 -19.41 7.19
CA SER A 167 3.66 -20.08 6.15
C SER A 167 2.65 -19.13 5.49
N PHE A 168 2.24 -19.46 4.26
CA PHE A 168 1.16 -18.76 3.55
C PHE A 168 -0.21 -18.91 4.24
N ASP A 169 -0.33 -19.77 5.27
CA ASP A 169 -1.59 -20.04 5.98
C ASP A 169 -2.18 -18.79 6.62
N GLN A 170 -1.35 -17.90 7.18
CA GLN A 170 -1.84 -16.69 7.84
C GLN A 170 -2.54 -15.76 6.84
N ILE A 171 -1.94 -15.57 5.66
CA ILE A 171 -2.52 -14.75 4.59
C ILE A 171 -3.77 -15.44 4.03
N ALA A 172 -3.70 -16.74 3.74
CA ALA A 172 -4.86 -17.48 3.24
C ALA A 172 -6.05 -17.41 4.22
N THR A 173 -5.82 -17.59 5.51
CA THR A 173 -6.85 -17.49 6.55
C THR A 173 -7.45 -16.09 6.60
N ALA A 174 -6.60 -15.05 6.57
CA ALA A 174 -7.05 -13.66 6.57
C ALA A 174 -7.86 -13.29 5.32
N LEU A 175 -7.56 -13.87 4.16
CA LEU A 175 -8.28 -13.62 2.91
C LEU A 175 -9.64 -14.33 2.84
N THR A 176 -9.85 -15.37 3.64
CA THR A 176 -11.16 -16.06 3.76
C THR A 176 -12.08 -15.45 4.81
N ALA A 177 -11.55 -14.57 5.67
CA ALA A 177 -12.36 -13.87 6.65
C ALA A 177 -13.30 -12.86 5.97
N PRO A 178 -14.41 -12.45 6.63
CA PRO A 178 -15.23 -11.35 6.16
C PRO A 178 -14.38 -10.10 5.92
N GLN A 179 -14.66 -9.40 4.83
CA GLN A 179 -13.91 -8.20 4.45
C GLN A 179 -14.13 -7.09 5.48
N SER A 180 -13.05 -6.42 5.85
CA SER A 180 -13.11 -5.21 6.65
C SER A 180 -13.46 -4.00 5.78
N LEU A 181 -13.89 -2.91 6.42
CA LEU A 181 -14.11 -1.63 5.74
C LEU A 181 -12.89 -1.15 4.93
N ILE A 182 -11.68 -1.44 5.42
CA ILE A 182 -10.45 -1.09 4.71
C ILE A 182 -10.28 -1.93 3.44
N ASP A 183 -10.62 -3.22 3.49
CA ASP A 183 -10.53 -4.11 2.32
C ASP A 183 -11.51 -3.68 1.21
N GLU A 184 -12.73 -3.32 1.60
CA GLU A 184 -13.72 -2.75 0.69
C GLU A 184 -13.18 -1.49 0.00
N TRP A 185 -12.55 -0.60 0.76
CA TRP A 185 -11.99 0.63 0.20
C TRP A 185 -10.82 0.39 -0.75
N VAL A 186 -9.95 -0.58 -0.43
CA VAL A 186 -8.85 -0.97 -1.30
C VAL A 186 -9.38 -1.54 -2.61
N ARG A 187 -10.40 -2.41 -2.53
CA ARG A 187 -11.08 -2.97 -3.71
C ARG A 187 -11.70 -1.86 -4.56
N ASP A 188 -12.48 -0.95 -3.96
CA ASP A 188 -13.11 0.18 -4.68
C ASP A 188 -12.09 1.05 -5.43
N LEU A 189 -11.00 1.41 -4.75
CA LEU A 189 -9.95 2.25 -5.34
C LEU A 189 -9.28 1.52 -6.50
N PHE A 190 -8.92 0.25 -6.30
CA PHE A 190 -8.36 -0.58 -7.37
C PHE A 190 -9.32 -0.67 -8.58
N TRP A 191 -10.60 -0.98 -8.36
CA TRP A 191 -11.58 -1.12 -9.44
C TRP A 191 -11.83 0.20 -10.17
N SER A 192 -11.72 1.33 -9.49
CA SER A 192 -11.78 2.65 -10.13
C SER A 192 -10.64 2.85 -11.13
N HIS A 193 -9.41 2.44 -10.79
CA HIS A 193 -8.28 2.45 -11.73
C HIS A 193 -8.45 1.41 -12.83
N PHE A 194 -8.90 0.21 -12.49
CA PHE A 194 -9.11 -0.88 -13.43
C PHE A 194 -10.11 -0.51 -14.53
N GLN A 195 -11.26 0.05 -14.16
CA GLN A 195 -12.33 0.40 -15.12
C GLN A 195 -11.89 1.49 -16.10
N ARG A 196 -11.07 2.46 -15.64
CA ARG A 196 -10.51 3.51 -16.51
C ARG A 196 -9.47 2.98 -17.48
N THR A 197 -8.63 2.05 -17.03
CA THR A 197 -7.43 1.63 -17.77
C THR A 197 -7.62 0.34 -18.57
N ARG A 198 -8.62 -0.49 -18.20
CA ARG A 198 -8.93 -1.80 -18.80
C ARG A 198 -7.67 -2.63 -19.11
N PRO A 199 -6.84 -2.92 -18.09
CA PRO A 199 -5.54 -3.52 -18.32
C PRO A 199 -5.65 -4.98 -18.76
N THR A 200 -4.70 -5.42 -19.58
CA THR A 200 -4.52 -6.83 -19.98
C THR A 200 -3.50 -7.59 -19.11
N LEU A 201 -2.85 -6.88 -18.20
CA LEU A 201 -1.89 -7.38 -17.21
C LEU A 201 -1.91 -6.41 -16.03
N VAL A 202 -1.99 -6.94 -14.81
CA VAL A 202 -1.86 -6.17 -13.57
C VAL A 202 -0.58 -6.58 -12.86
N GLY A 203 0.28 -5.60 -12.55
CA GLY A 203 1.49 -5.80 -11.75
C GLY A 203 1.35 -5.16 -10.37
N LEU A 204 1.55 -5.93 -9.30
CA LEU A 204 1.53 -5.43 -7.92
C LEU A 204 2.96 -5.35 -7.39
N SER A 205 3.41 -4.15 -7.07
CA SER A 205 4.73 -3.91 -6.48
C SER A 205 4.61 -3.94 -4.95
N ILE A 206 5.20 -4.95 -4.31
CA ILE A 206 5.14 -5.22 -2.87
C ILE A 206 6.54 -4.96 -2.28
N PRO A 207 6.89 -3.70 -1.98
CA PRO A 207 8.20 -3.37 -1.44
C PRO A 207 8.37 -3.73 0.03
N PHE A 208 7.31 -3.68 0.83
CA PHE A 208 7.34 -3.87 2.28
C PHE A 208 6.34 -4.95 2.74
N PRO A 209 6.56 -5.55 3.92
CA PRO A 209 5.66 -6.58 4.43
C PRO A 209 4.20 -6.12 4.59
N GLY A 210 3.99 -4.85 4.97
CA GLY A 210 2.64 -4.29 5.11
C GLY A 210 1.83 -4.26 3.81
N ASN A 211 2.50 -4.27 2.65
CA ASN A 211 1.81 -4.27 1.36
C ASN A 211 1.21 -5.63 0.98
N LEU A 212 1.70 -6.72 1.60
CA LEU A 212 1.41 -8.08 1.17
C LEU A 212 -0.08 -8.39 1.20
N TYR A 213 -0.73 -8.15 2.36
CA TYR A 213 -2.14 -8.44 2.53
C TYR A 213 -3.01 -7.65 1.54
N GLY A 214 -2.78 -6.34 1.43
CA GLY A 214 -3.50 -5.49 0.47
C GLY A 214 -3.29 -5.91 -0.98
N ALA A 215 -2.09 -6.40 -1.34
CA ALA A 215 -1.83 -6.96 -2.66
C ALA A 215 -2.68 -8.20 -2.94
N PHE A 216 -2.80 -9.10 -1.96
CA PHE A 216 -3.62 -10.30 -2.12
C PHE A 216 -5.13 -10.01 -2.07
N VAL A 217 -5.58 -8.99 -1.33
CA VAL A 217 -6.98 -8.51 -1.39
C VAL A 217 -7.32 -8.05 -2.81
N ILE A 218 -6.42 -7.29 -3.44
CA ILE A 218 -6.55 -6.87 -4.84
C ILE A 218 -6.56 -8.09 -5.77
N ALA A 219 -5.56 -8.96 -5.65
CA ALA A 219 -5.41 -10.14 -6.50
C ALA A 219 -6.61 -11.10 -6.39
N GLN A 220 -7.11 -11.37 -5.18
CA GLN A 220 -8.32 -12.13 -4.94
C GLN A 220 -9.52 -11.52 -5.67
N SER A 221 -9.71 -10.20 -5.54
CA SER A 221 -10.82 -9.52 -6.22
C SER A 221 -10.74 -9.62 -7.74
N ILE A 222 -9.52 -9.56 -8.30
CA ILE A 222 -9.29 -9.77 -9.72
C ILE A 222 -9.70 -11.18 -10.11
N LYS A 223 -9.26 -12.21 -9.36
CA LYS A 223 -9.55 -13.61 -9.69
C LYS A 223 -11.02 -13.98 -9.54
N GLU A 224 -11.76 -13.31 -8.66
CA GLU A 224 -13.21 -13.44 -8.55
C GLU A 224 -13.97 -12.94 -9.80
N GLN A 225 -13.49 -11.87 -10.44
CA GLN A 225 -14.20 -11.19 -11.54
C GLN A 225 -13.62 -11.49 -12.93
N TYR A 226 -12.30 -11.67 -13.02
CA TYR A 226 -11.52 -11.90 -14.25
C TYR A 226 -10.45 -12.98 -13.97
N PRO A 227 -10.85 -14.26 -13.81
CA PRO A 227 -9.94 -15.34 -13.44
C PRO A 227 -8.75 -15.49 -14.40
N ASP A 228 -8.98 -15.23 -15.69
CA ASP A 228 -7.99 -15.34 -16.76
C ASP A 228 -7.07 -14.12 -16.89
N LEU A 229 -7.34 -13.00 -16.20
CA LEU A 229 -6.49 -11.82 -16.28
C LEU A 229 -5.15 -12.11 -15.59
N PRO A 230 -4.00 -11.97 -16.28
CA PRO A 230 -2.70 -12.16 -15.67
C PRO A 230 -2.42 -11.14 -14.56
N VAL A 231 -2.01 -11.66 -13.40
CA VAL A 231 -1.55 -10.89 -12.24
C VAL A 231 -0.12 -11.31 -11.93
N VAL A 232 0.78 -10.32 -11.88
CA VAL A 232 2.18 -10.51 -11.51
C VAL A 232 2.50 -9.74 -10.23
N ILE A 233 3.30 -10.33 -9.35
CA ILE A 233 3.82 -9.65 -8.16
C ILE A 233 5.35 -9.56 -8.21
N GLY A 234 5.89 -8.50 -7.63
CA GLY A 234 7.33 -8.27 -7.49
C GLY A 234 7.61 -7.24 -6.40
N GLY A 235 8.87 -6.85 -6.22
CA GLY A 235 9.26 -5.81 -5.25
C GLY A 235 10.17 -6.32 -4.14
N GLY A 236 10.63 -5.42 -3.27
CA GLY A 236 11.61 -5.69 -2.21
C GLY A 236 11.24 -6.88 -1.31
N TYR A 237 10.02 -6.89 -0.79
CA TYR A 237 9.52 -7.98 0.06
C TYR A 237 9.44 -9.31 -0.71
N VAL A 238 9.00 -9.27 -1.96
CA VAL A 238 8.96 -10.47 -2.83
C VAL A 238 10.36 -11.03 -3.05
N ASN A 239 11.34 -10.14 -3.27
CA ASN A 239 12.74 -10.51 -3.51
C ASN A 239 13.43 -11.11 -2.29
N THR A 240 12.96 -10.84 -1.08
CA THR A 240 13.51 -11.41 0.15
C THR A 240 12.68 -12.59 0.64
N GLU A 241 11.41 -12.38 0.95
CA GLU A 241 10.58 -13.36 1.67
C GLU A 241 9.92 -14.38 0.73
N LEU A 242 9.56 -13.98 -0.50
CA LEU A 242 8.90 -14.89 -1.46
C LEU A 242 9.86 -15.54 -2.45
N ARG A 243 11.16 -15.20 -2.43
CA ARG A 243 12.18 -15.79 -3.32
C ARG A 243 12.28 -17.32 -3.23
N ARG A 244 11.87 -17.90 -2.11
CA ARG A 244 11.91 -19.35 -1.88
C ARG A 244 10.53 -19.91 -1.61
N VAL A 245 9.48 -19.25 -2.11
CA VAL A 245 8.11 -19.74 -1.96
C VAL A 245 7.97 -21.11 -2.62
N THR A 246 7.46 -22.08 -1.87
CA THR A 246 7.19 -23.44 -2.35
C THR A 246 5.71 -23.80 -2.27
N ASP A 247 4.92 -22.99 -1.59
CA ASP A 247 3.48 -23.19 -1.43
C ASP A 247 2.74 -22.79 -2.72
N PRO A 248 2.13 -23.74 -3.44
CA PRO A 248 1.45 -23.45 -4.70
C PRO A 248 0.18 -22.59 -4.52
N ARG A 249 -0.38 -22.51 -3.30
CA ARG A 249 -1.61 -21.73 -3.02
C ARG A 249 -1.42 -20.23 -3.21
N VAL A 250 -0.19 -19.73 -3.19
CA VAL A 250 0.10 -18.34 -3.58
C VAL A 250 -0.44 -18.06 -4.99
N PHE A 251 -0.36 -19.06 -5.88
CA PHE A 251 -0.81 -18.97 -7.26
C PHE A 251 -2.31 -19.22 -7.45
N ASP A 252 -3.09 -19.30 -6.37
CA ASP A 252 -4.56 -19.20 -6.43
C ASP A 252 -5.00 -17.73 -6.60
N TYR A 253 -4.12 -16.79 -6.29
CA TYR A 253 -4.38 -15.35 -6.35
C TYR A 253 -3.59 -14.66 -7.46
N VAL A 254 -2.38 -15.12 -7.76
CA VAL A 254 -1.47 -14.49 -8.74
C VAL A 254 -0.99 -15.53 -9.74
N ASP A 255 -0.59 -15.12 -10.95
CA ASP A 255 -0.13 -16.05 -11.99
C ASP A 255 1.40 -16.14 -12.04
N PHE A 256 2.06 -15.02 -11.72
CA PHE A 256 3.51 -14.89 -11.83
C PHE A 256 4.10 -14.16 -10.63
N ILE A 257 5.31 -14.57 -10.25
CA ILE A 257 6.17 -13.83 -9.32
C ILE A 257 7.46 -13.50 -10.07
N THR A 258 7.80 -12.23 -10.20
CA THR A 258 9.07 -11.80 -10.81
C THR A 258 10.05 -11.38 -9.73
N LEU A 259 11.31 -11.79 -9.88
CA LEU A 259 12.38 -11.49 -8.93
C LEU A 259 13.42 -10.51 -9.49
N ASP A 260 14.11 -9.86 -8.55
CA ASP A 260 15.19 -8.90 -8.76
C ASP A 260 14.73 -7.61 -9.48
N ASN A 261 15.56 -7.06 -10.37
CA ASN A 261 15.23 -5.88 -11.16
C ASN A 261 14.06 -6.20 -12.10
N GLY A 262 12.97 -5.44 -12.01
CA GLY A 262 11.70 -5.80 -12.66
C GLY A 262 11.65 -5.57 -14.16
N GLU A 263 12.55 -4.76 -14.72
CA GLU A 263 12.55 -4.34 -16.12
C GLU A 263 12.66 -5.54 -17.07
N ARG A 264 13.66 -6.40 -16.86
CA ARG A 264 13.89 -7.57 -17.72
C ARG A 264 12.82 -8.67 -17.54
N PRO A 265 12.49 -9.12 -16.31
CA PRO A 265 11.45 -10.13 -16.08
C PRO A 265 10.08 -9.69 -16.61
N LEU A 266 9.70 -8.43 -16.40
CA LEU A 266 8.39 -7.94 -16.82
C LEU A 266 8.29 -7.80 -18.34
N LEU A 267 9.34 -7.31 -19.01
CA LEU A 267 9.38 -7.31 -20.48
C LEU A 267 9.31 -8.73 -21.04
N SER A 268 10.08 -9.66 -20.46
CA SER A 268 10.05 -11.07 -20.82
C SER A 268 8.66 -11.69 -20.62
N LEU A 269 7.96 -11.33 -19.53
CA LEU A 269 6.61 -11.80 -19.26
C LEU A 269 5.61 -11.25 -20.29
N ILE A 270 5.71 -9.98 -20.65
CA ILE A 270 4.86 -9.34 -21.66
C ILE A 270 5.06 -10.00 -23.03
N GLU A 271 6.29 -10.32 -23.41
CA GLU A 271 6.59 -11.08 -24.64
C GLU A 271 5.93 -12.47 -24.64
N TYR A 272 5.95 -13.17 -23.50
CA TYR A 272 5.29 -14.48 -23.36
C TYR A 272 3.77 -14.35 -23.50
N LEU A 273 3.16 -13.39 -22.80
CA LEU A 273 1.72 -13.14 -22.87
C LEU A 273 1.28 -12.69 -24.28
N SER A 274 2.20 -12.13 -25.07
CA SER A 274 1.99 -11.76 -26.48
C SER A 274 2.30 -12.88 -27.47
N GLY A 275 2.69 -14.08 -27.01
CA GLY A 275 3.03 -15.22 -27.86
C GLY A 275 4.41 -15.14 -28.54
N LEU A 276 5.24 -14.16 -28.18
CA LEU A 276 6.58 -13.92 -28.76
C LEU A 276 7.68 -14.70 -28.04
N ARG A 277 7.39 -15.22 -26.85
CA ARG A 277 8.33 -15.95 -26.01
C ARG A 277 7.70 -17.22 -25.46
N HIS A 278 8.51 -18.28 -25.32
CA HIS A 278 8.08 -19.50 -24.67
C HIS A 278 8.14 -19.35 -23.13
N ARG A 279 7.18 -19.91 -22.39
CA ARG A 279 7.09 -19.81 -20.92
C ARG A 279 8.37 -20.26 -20.19
N ARG A 280 9.07 -21.27 -20.72
CA ARG A 280 10.33 -21.78 -20.15
C ARG A 280 11.55 -20.88 -20.40
N ALA A 281 11.42 -19.86 -21.23
CA ALA A 281 12.46 -18.88 -21.54
C ALA A 281 12.19 -17.53 -20.86
N LEU A 282 11.38 -17.50 -19.79
CA LEU A 282 11.16 -16.30 -18.99
C LEU A 282 12.41 -15.98 -18.15
N CYS A 283 12.63 -14.70 -17.84
CA CYS A 283 13.68 -14.24 -16.94
C CYS A 283 13.17 -14.16 -15.51
N ARG A 284 13.89 -14.77 -14.55
CA ARG A 284 13.65 -14.70 -13.10
C ARG A 284 12.17 -14.72 -12.69
N THR A 285 11.41 -15.66 -13.24
CA THR A 285 9.96 -15.73 -13.05
C THR A 285 9.56 -17.05 -12.42
N MET A 286 8.71 -17.00 -11.39
CA MET A 286 8.04 -18.17 -10.83
C MET A 286 6.59 -18.24 -11.28
N PHE A 287 6.09 -19.45 -11.43
CA PHE A 287 4.69 -19.75 -11.72
C PHE A 287 4.30 -21.14 -11.23
N ARG A 288 3.00 -21.40 -11.16
CA ARG A 288 2.48 -22.75 -10.88
C ARG A 288 2.40 -23.60 -12.16
N GLU A 289 2.86 -24.84 -12.04
CA GLU A 289 2.73 -25.90 -13.05
C GLU A 289 2.56 -27.25 -12.36
N GLN A 290 1.51 -28.02 -12.71
CA GLN A 290 1.22 -29.33 -12.11
C GLN A 290 1.26 -29.32 -10.57
N ASP A 291 0.61 -28.30 -9.98
CA ASP A 291 0.53 -28.07 -8.53
C ASP A 291 1.88 -27.87 -7.82
N ARG A 292 2.90 -27.46 -8.58
CA ARG A 292 4.23 -27.13 -8.05
C ARG A 292 4.64 -25.73 -8.45
N VAL A 293 5.37 -25.07 -7.57
CA VAL A 293 6.05 -23.81 -7.89
C VAL A 293 7.26 -24.12 -8.76
N VAL A 294 7.30 -23.52 -9.95
CA VAL A 294 8.40 -23.63 -10.90
C VAL A 294 9.04 -22.27 -11.03
N TYR A 295 10.37 -22.22 -10.86
CA TYR A 295 11.20 -21.07 -11.19
C TYR A 295 11.88 -21.31 -12.54
N VAL A 296 11.85 -20.30 -13.41
CA VAL A 296 12.60 -20.30 -14.67
C VAL A 296 13.42 -19.01 -14.78
N ASP A 297 14.59 -19.16 -15.40
CA ASP A 297 15.49 -18.06 -15.65
C ASP A 297 16.31 -18.33 -16.92
N ASP A 298 16.03 -17.58 -17.99
CA ASP A 298 16.81 -17.63 -19.22
C ASP A 298 18.13 -16.88 -19.02
N SER A 299 19.20 -17.63 -18.76
CA SER A 299 20.55 -17.11 -18.50
C SER A 299 21.17 -16.30 -19.64
N ARG A 300 20.56 -16.29 -20.83
CA ARG A 300 20.99 -15.47 -21.96
C ARG A 300 20.50 -14.03 -21.86
N LEU A 301 19.49 -13.77 -21.02
CA LEU A 301 18.96 -12.43 -20.80
C LEU A 301 19.77 -11.73 -19.71
N THR A 302 20.31 -10.56 -20.05
CA THR A 302 21.04 -9.70 -19.10
C THR A 302 20.16 -8.56 -18.64
N ASP A 303 20.44 -8.01 -17.45
CA ASP A 303 19.81 -6.77 -17.03
C ASP A 303 20.14 -5.61 -17.97
N PHE A 304 19.25 -4.63 -17.99
CA PHE A 304 19.42 -3.39 -18.72
C PHE A 304 20.43 -2.49 -18.01
N SER A 305 21.22 -1.73 -18.77
CA SER A 305 22.07 -0.70 -18.18
C SER A 305 21.21 0.46 -17.65
N MET A 306 21.78 1.33 -16.82
CA MET A 306 21.06 2.53 -16.35
C MET A 306 20.60 3.42 -17.52
N ASP A 307 21.41 3.50 -18.58
CA ASP A 307 21.06 4.24 -19.80
C ASP A 307 19.88 3.61 -20.54
N ASP A 308 19.74 2.29 -20.50
CA ASP A 308 18.62 1.55 -21.10
C ASP A 308 17.32 1.65 -20.29
N ILE A 309 17.42 1.83 -18.96
CA ILE A 309 16.27 1.96 -18.05
C ILE A 309 15.61 3.33 -18.24
N GLY A 310 16.43 4.38 -18.37
CA GLY A 310 15.98 5.76 -18.55
C GLY A 310 15.43 6.40 -17.27
N CYS A 311 14.62 7.44 -17.44
CA CYS A 311 14.09 8.25 -16.35
C CYS A 311 12.75 7.71 -15.82
N PRO A 312 12.48 7.82 -14.50
CA PRO A 312 11.17 7.52 -13.96
C PRO A 312 10.13 8.52 -14.47
N THR A 313 8.87 8.09 -14.54
CA THR A 313 7.72 8.97 -14.77
C THR A 313 6.80 8.97 -13.56
N TYR A 314 6.32 10.16 -13.20
CA TYR A 314 5.34 10.35 -12.13
C TYR A 314 3.93 10.61 -12.67
N GLN A 315 3.75 10.51 -13.99
CA GLN A 315 2.44 10.67 -14.63
C GLN A 315 1.45 9.64 -14.07
N GLY A 316 0.23 10.10 -13.77
CA GLY A 316 -0.80 9.26 -13.16
C GLY A 316 -0.81 9.26 -11.63
N LEU A 317 0.23 9.78 -10.98
CA LEU A 317 0.31 9.89 -9.52
C LEU A 317 -0.10 11.27 -9.01
N ALA A 318 -0.79 11.32 -7.88
CA ALA A 318 -1.27 12.56 -7.27
C ALA A 318 -0.20 13.21 -6.37
N LEU A 319 0.86 13.74 -6.99
CA LEU A 319 2.04 14.27 -6.30
C LEU A 319 1.75 15.35 -5.25
N ASP A 320 0.70 16.15 -5.48
CA ASP A 320 0.28 17.22 -4.57
C ASP A 320 -0.45 16.70 -3.32
N ARG A 321 -0.73 15.40 -3.24
CA ARG A 321 -1.55 14.80 -2.18
C ARG A 321 -0.75 14.05 -1.10
N TYR A 322 0.55 13.85 -1.28
CA TYR A 322 1.42 13.20 -0.29
C TYR A 322 1.58 14.04 0.98
N LEU A 323 1.93 13.40 2.09
CA LEU A 323 1.91 13.96 3.44
C LEU A 323 3.31 14.12 4.01
N THR A 324 3.61 15.28 4.59
CA THR A 324 4.85 15.50 5.36
C THR A 324 4.70 14.96 6.78
N ILE A 325 4.76 13.65 6.94
CA ILE A 325 4.77 12.98 8.25
C ILE A 325 6.20 12.81 8.78
N LEU A 326 6.36 12.80 10.10
CA LEU A 326 7.66 12.71 10.79
C LEU A 326 7.76 11.43 11.62
N ASP A 327 8.89 10.73 11.49
CA ASP A 327 9.26 9.55 12.30
C ASP A 327 9.75 9.95 13.71
#